data_AF-A0A1Q5QTW5-F1
#
_entry.id   AF-A0A1Q5QTW5-F1
#
_cell.length_a   1.000
_cell.length_b   1.000
_cell.length_c   1.000
_cell.angle_alpha   90.00
_cell.angle_beta   90.00
_cell.angle_gamma   90.00
#
_symmetry.space_group_name_H-M   'P 1'
#
loop_
_entity.id
_entity.type
_entity.pdbx_description
1 polymer ?
#
loop_
_entity_poly.entity_id
_entity_poly.type
_entity_poly.pdbx_seq_one_letter_code
_entity_poly.pdbx_strand_id
1 'polypeptide(L)'
;LSAVSDSLGLSAATVDTEYTALTSVVGDKTGGLTKLQALLVEAKTAGIDRTKIQADITQIQQQMKGTADAATFNGVNWLSTVTGTTPPTFDLVSSFSRVGGTPTVGKITLTIANYSLYSSTQTGILDKVSGTASVNTIDISAVDDSAAQQTILDGYIAQVTAAINSVASAAADLGAVKNRISTNTEFVKTLMDSVDRGVGQLVDADMN
;
A
#
# COMPACT_ATOMS: atom_id res chain seq x y z
N LEU A 1 8.43 2.56 -28.76
CA LEU A 1 7.23 2.36 -27.91
C LEU A 1 7.37 1.13 -27.00
N SER A 2 8.08 0.07 -27.41
CA SER A 2 8.34 -1.09 -26.53
C SER A 2 8.96 -0.71 -25.17
N ALA A 3 10.02 0.10 -25.11
CA ALA A 3 10.61 0.53 -23.83
C ALA A 3 9.63 1.29 -22.89
N VAL A 4 8.64 1.99 -23.45
CA VAL A 4 7.57 2.65 -22.67
C VAL A 4 6.59 1.61 -22.14
N SER A 5 6.20 0.65 -22.99
CA SER A 5 5.33 -0.47 -22.59
C SER A 5 5.96 -1.27 -21.45
N ASP A 6 7.26 -1.56 -21.53
CA ASP A 6 7.99 -2.28 -20.49
C ASP A 6 8.02 -1.48 -19.18
N SER A 7 8.22 -0.17 -19.26
CA SER A 7 8.22 0.72 -18.10
C SER A 7 6.84 0.87 -17.47
N LEU A 8 5.76 0.86 -18.27
CA LEU A 8 4.37 0.84 -17.79
C LEU A 8 4.06 -0.49 -17.09
N GLY A 9 4.50 -1.61 -17.68
CA GLY A 9 4.36 -2.93 -17.07
C GLY A 9 5.09 -3.03 -15.73
N LEU A 10 6.31 -2.50 -15.64
CA LEU A 10 7.07 -2.42 -14.39
C LEU A 10 6.33 -1.56 -13.35
N SER A 11 5.85 -0.39 -13.75
CA SER A 11 5.10 0.52 -12.86
C SER A 11 3.81 -0.14 -12.35
N ALA A 12 3.09 -0.86 -13.21
CA ALA A 12 1.89 -1.60 -12.84
C ALA A 12 2.21 -2.70 -11.82
N ALA A 13 3.27 -3.48 -12.05
CA ALA A 13 3.67 -4.57 -11.15
C ALA A 13 4.10 -4.05 -9.77
N THR A 14 4.84 -2.94 -9.72
CA THR A 14 5.20 -2.29 -8.45
C THR A 14 3.96 -1.86 -7.68
N VAL A 15 3.05 -1.11 -8.32
CA VAL A 15 1.82 -0.63 -7.67
C VAL A 15 0.92 -1.78 -7.23
N ASP A 16 0.83 -2.85 -8.01
CA ASP A 16 0.02 -4.02 -7.68
C ASP A 16 0.53 -4.78 -6.46
N THR A 17 1.86 -4.90 -6.32
CA THR A 17 2.51 -5.51 -5.15
C THR A 17 2.16 -4.76 -3.87
N GLU A 18 2.33 -3.43 -3.91
CA GLU A 18 2.10 -2.54 -2.78
C GLU A 18 0.61 -2.44 -2.44
N TYR A 19 -0.27 -2.35 -3.44
CA TYR A 19 -1.73 -2.35 -3.29
C TYR A 19 -2.25 -3.65 -2.66
N THR A 20 -1.76 -4.80 -3.13
CA THR A 20 -2.13 -6.11 -2.60
C THR A 20 -1.76 -6.22 -1.12
N ALA A 21 -0.55 -5.80 -0.77
CA ALA A 21 -0.09 -5.82 0.61
C ALA A 21 -0.87 -4.87 1.52
N LEU A 22 -1.17 -3.63 1.08
CA LEU A 22 -2.04 -2.71 1.83
C LEU A 22 -3.43 -3.30 2.07
N THR A 23 -4.04 -3.89 1.04
CA THR A 23 -5.37 -4.52 1.15
C THR A 23 -5.33 -5.70 2.14
N SER A 24 -4.28 -6.51 2.12
CA SER A 24 -4.09 -7.59 3.09
C SER A 24 -3.91 -7.08 4.52
N VAL A 25 -3.29 -5.91 4.71
CA VAL A 25 -3.10 -5.31 6.04
C VAL A 25 -4.40 -4.71 6.57
N VAL A 26 -5.23 -4.08 5.73
CA VAL A 26 -6.61 -3.72 6.12
C VAL A 26 -7.34 -4.97 6.60
N GLY A 27 -7.20 -6.05 5.82
CA GLY A 27 -7.73 -7.36 6.14
C GLY A 27 -9.26 -7.37 6.24
N ASP A 28 -9.77 -8.35 6.97
CA ASP A 28 -11.20 -8.56 7.16
C ASP A 28 -11.46 -9.15 8.56
N LYS A 29 -12.63 -9.77 8.77
CA LYS A 29 -12.97 -10.40 10.05
C LYS A 29 -12.03 -11.55 10.47
N THR A 30 -11.13 -12.00 9.60
CA THR A 30 -10.21 -13.13 9.82
C THR A 30 -8.75 -12.71 9.99
N GLY A 31 -8.37 -11.50 9.57
CA GLY A 31 -6.99 -11.02 9.64
C GLY A 31 -6.83 -9.51 9.53
N GLY A 32 -5.60 -9.03 9.71
CA GLY A 32 -5.25 -7.61 9.58
C GLY A 32 -5.89 -6.69 10.60
N LEU A 33 -5.98 -5.40 10.27
CA LEU A 33 -6.48 -4.35 11.16
C LEU A 33 -7.95 -4.55 11.55
N THR A 34 -8.77 -5.07 10.64
CA THR A 34 -10.20 -5.33 10.92
C THR A 34 -10.36 -6.39 12.01
N LYS A 35 -9.60 -7.49 11.97
CA LYS A 35 -9.59 -8.48 13.05
C LYS A 35 -8.97 -7.93 14.34
N LEU A 36 -7.91 -7.13 14.24
CA LEU A 36 -7.30 -6.48 15.42
C LEU A 36 -8.32 -5.61 16.15
N GLN A 37 -9.08 -4.78 15.42
CA GLN A 37 -10.15 -3.97 16.01
C GLN A 37 -11.20 -4.85 16.70
N ALA A 38 -11.63 -5.95 16.08
CA ALA A 38 -12.59 -6.86 16.67
C ALA A 38 -12.08 -7.51 17.97
N LEU A 39 -10.80 -7.90 18.03
CA LEU A 39 -10.17 -8.43 19.24
C LEU A 39 -10.13 -7.40 20.37
N LEU A 40 -9.85 -6.13 20.06
CA LEU A 40 -9.87 -5.05 21.05
C LEU A 40 -11.29 -4.76 21.57
N VAL A 41 -12.29 -4.85 20.69
CA VAL A 41 -13.71 -4.76 21.09
C VAL A 41 -14.09 -5.92 22.00
N GLU A 42 -13.66 -7.15 21.68
CA GLU A 42 -13.88 -8.34 22.50
C GLU A 42 -13.24 -8.16 23.90
N ALA A 43 -12.03 -7.61 23.95
CA ALA A 43 -11.31 -7.32 25.19
C ALA A 43 -12.03 -6.31 26.12
N LYS A 44 -13.02 -5.55 25.63
CA LYS A 44 -13.86 -4.71 26.50
C LYS A 44 -14.84 -5.50 27.37
N THR A 45 -15.09 -6.76 27.05
CA THR A 45 -16.03 -7.59 27.81
C THR A 45 -15.46 -7.89 29.19
N ALA A 46 -16.20 -7.55 30.24
CA ALA A 46 -15.79 -7.80 31.62
C ALA A 46 -15.62 -9.31 31.91
N GLY A 47 -14.61 -9.67 32.70
CA GLY A 47 -14.33 -11.05 33.08
C GLY A 47 -13.70 -11.94 31.99
N ILE A 48 -13.29 -11.38 30.84
CA ILE A 48 -12.58 -12.13 29.79
C ILE A 48 -11.09 -12.29 30.08
N ASP A 49 -10.50 -13.40 29.64
CA ASP A 49 -9.06 -13.65 29.75
C ASP A 49 -8.30 -12.93 28.61
N ARG A 50 -7.88 -11.68 28.88
CA ARG A 50 -7.18 -10.83 27.91
C ARG A 50 -5.81 -11.36 27.51
N THR A 51 -5.21 -12.28 28.27
CA THR A 51 -3.91 -12.87 27.89
C THR A 51 -4.03 -13.75 26.65
N LYS A 52 -5.17 -14.42 26.47
CA LYS A 52 -5.46 -15.21 25.26
C LYS A 52 -5.72 -14.32 24.05
N ILE A 53 -6.49 -13.24 24.24
CA ILE A 53 -6.73 -12.25 23.19
C ILE A 53 -5.42 -11.56 22.79
N GLN A 54 -4.54 -11.28 23.75
CA GLN A 54 -3.23 -10.69 23.48
C GLN A 54 -2.37 -11.58 22.58
N ALA A 55 -2.42 -12.90 22.74
CA ALA A 55 -1.69 -13.82 21.85
C ALA A 55 -2.14 -13.66 20.39
N ASP A 56 -3.45 -13.54 20.15
CA ASP A 56 -4.00 -13.29 18.81
C ASP A 56 -3.63 -11.90 18.29
N ILE A 57 -3.67 -10.86 19.14
CA ILE A 57 -3.25 -9.49 18.79
C ILE A 57 -1.79 -9.48 18.33
N THR A 58 -0.90 -10.11 19.11
CA THR A 58 0.53 -10.20 18.79
C THR A 58 0.78 -10.98 17.50
N GLN A 59 0.00 -12.04 17.23
CA GLN A 59 0.09 -12.77 15.97
C GLN A 59 -0.34 -11.89 14.78
N ILE A 60 -1.43 -11.15 14.90
CA ILE A 60 -1.93 -10.25 13.85
C ILE A 60 -0.95 -9.11 13.58
N GLN A 61 -0.38 -8.50 14.63
CA GLN A 61 0.66 -7.47 14.49
C GLN A 61 1.88 -7.99 13.72
N GLN A 62 2.37 -9.18 14.08
CA GLN A 62 3.50 -9.82 13.38
C GLN A 62 3.17 -10.16 11.92
N GLN A 63 1.96 -10.65 11.64
CA GLN A 63 1.52 -10.93 10.27
C GLN A 63 1.47 -9.65 9.43
N MET A 64 0.89 -8.56 9.96
CA MET A 64 0.85 -7.28 9.25
C MET A 64 2.26 -6.74 8.98
N LYS A 65 3.17 -6.87 9.95
CA LYS A 65 4.57 -6.48 9.76
C LYS A 65 5.27 -7.35 8.71
N GLY A 66 5.07 -8.67 8.76
CA GLY A 66 5.61 -9.59 7.76
C GLY A 66 5.10 -9.29 6.35
N THR A 67 3.81 -9.01 6.19
CA THR A 67 3.22 -8.59 4.91
C THR A 67 3.84 -7.29 4.39
N ALA A 68 4.00 -6.29 5.27
CA ALA A 68 4.62 -5.03 4.88
C ALA A 68 6.10 -5.20 4.50
N ASP A 69 6.87 -5.98 5.26
CA ASP A 69 8.28 -6.24 4.97
C ASP A 69 8.45 -7.06 3.67
N ALA A 70 7.50 -7.95 3.35
CA ALA A 70 7.50 -8.76 2.13
C ALA A 70 7.04 -8.01 0.87
N ALA A 71 6.41 -6.83 0.99
CA ALA A 71 5.93 -6.00 -0.11
C ALA A 71 7.08 -5.31 -0.86
N THR A 72 8.03 -6.10 -1.37
CA THR A 72 9.21 -5.61 -2.07
C THR A 72 9.10 -5.94 -3.55
N PHE A 73 9.25 -4.93 -4.40
CA PHE A 73 9.36 -5.11 -5.84
C PHE A 73 10.62 -4.40 -6.36
N ASN A 74 11.47 -5.15 -7.08
CA ASN A 74 12.75 -4.67 -7.59
C ASN A 74 13.64 -3.98 -6.53
N GLY A 75 13.64 -4.51 -5.30
CA GLY A 75 14.43 -4.00 -4.18
C GLY A 75 13.88 -2.74 -3.50
N VAL A 76 12.71 -2.26 -3.90
CA VAL A 76 12.03 -1.12 -3.26
C VAL A 76 10.80 -1.63 -2.51
N ASN A 77 10.61 -1.13 -1.30
CA ASN A 77 9.45 -1.40 -0.45
C ASN A 77 8.90 -0.06 0.05
N TRP A 78 7.63 0.22 -0.25
CA TRP A 78 6.97 1.46 0.16
C TRP A 78 6.28 1.34 1.52
N LEU A 79 5.93 0.12 1.94
CA LEU A 79 5.21 -0.12 3.19
C LEU A 79 6.12 -0.21 4.40
N SER A 80 7.38 -0.62 4.22
CA SER A 80 8.41 -0.71 5.27
C SER A 80 9.61 0.14 4.86
N THR A 81 9.68 1.36 5.38
CA THR A 81 10.61 2.38 4.90
C THR A 81 11.85 2.51 5.80
N VAL A 82 13.00 2.71 5.18
CA VAL A 82 14.27 2.90 5.91
C VAL A 82 14.88 4.23 5.50
N THR A 83 15.13 5.10 6.47
CA THR A 83 15.74 6.41 6.25
C THR A 83 17.10 6.27 5.57
N GLY A 84 17.30 6.97 4.45
CA GLY A 84 18.53 6.90 3.66
C GLY A 84 18.59 5.75 2.64
N THR A 85 17.65 4.81 2.69
CA THR A 85 17.55 3.69 1.72
C THR A 85 16.30 3.82 0.85
N THR A 86 15.13 4.01 1.47
CA THR A 86 13.88 4.16 0.75
C THR A 86 13.77 5.60 0.22
N PRO A 87 13.55 5.81 -1.08
CA PRO A 87 13.40 7.15 -1.63
C PRO A 87 12.10 7.80 -1.13
N PRO A 88 12.09 9.13 -0.88
CA PRO A 88 10.90 9.82 -0.38
C PRO A 88 9.78 9.90 -1.42
N THR A 89 10.15 9.86 -2.70
CA THR A 89 9.24 9.88 -3.83
C THR A 89 9.59 8.80 -4.84
N PHE A 90 8.59 8.29 -5.56
CA PHE A 90 8.80 7.33 -6.63
C PHE A 90 8.04 7.77 -7.89
N ASP A 91 8.76 7.85 -9.01
CA ASP A 91 8.19 8.21 -10.30
C ASP A 91 7.73 6.95 -11.04
N LEU A 92 6.42 6.83 -11.25
CA LEU A 92 5.85 5.81 -12.12
C LEU A 92 5.73 6.37 -13.53
N VAL A 93 6.16 5.59 -14.51
CA VAL A 93 5.87 5.91 -15.91
C VAL A 93 4.38 5.76 -16.11
N SER A 94 3.74 6.81 -16.63
CA SER A 94 2.28 6.85 -16.78
C SER A 94 1.85 7.06 -18.21
N SER A 95 2.61 7.73 -19.07
CA SER A 95 2.20 7.90 -20.47
C SER A 95 3.37 8.24 -21.39
N PHE A 96 3.14 8.16 -22.69
CA PHE A 96 4.05 8.62 -23.74
C PHE A 96 3.31 9.55 -24.69
N SER A 97 3.91 10.71 -24.96
CA SER A 97 3.42 11.70 -25.91
C SER A 97 4.51 12.06 -26.89
N ARG A 98 4.14 12.36 -28.13
CA ARG A 98 5.06 12.83 -29.16
C ARG A 98 4.44 14.02 -29.87
N VAL A 99 4.27 15.11 -29.13
CA VAL A 99 3.84 16.39 -29.68
C VAL A 99 5.08 17.18 -30.12
N GLY A 100 5.10 17.63 -31.38
CA GLY A 100 6.15 18.54 -31.89
C GLY A 100 7.53 17.90 -32.12
N GLY A 101 7.59 16.59 -32.41
CA GLY A 101 8.83 15.90 -32.80
C GLY A 101 9.68 15.36 -31.64
N THR A 102 9.49 15.85 -30.41
CA THR A 102 10.19 15.34 -29.22
C THR A 102 9.29 14.39 -28.42
N PRO A 103 9.70 13.13 -28.21
CA PRO A 103 8.98 12.23 -27.33
C PRO A 103 9.10 12.68 -25.86
N THR A 104 7.97 12.76 -25.15
CA THR A 104 7.89 13.05 -23.72
C THR A 104 7.23 11.88 -22.98
N VAL A 105 7.69 11.60 -21.77
CA VAL A 105 7.14 10.57 -20.88
C VAL A 105 6.39 11.25 -19.74
N GLY A 106 5.09 10.99 -19.62
CA GLY A 106 4.30 11.44 -18.49
C GLY A 106 4.58 10.59 -17.27
N LYS A 107 4.70 11.22 -16.10
CA LYS A 107 4.98 10.55 -14.82
C LYS A 107 3.84 10.74 -13.82
N ILE A 108 3.67 9.76 -12.95
CA ILE A 108 2.93 9.89 -11.69
C ILE A 108 3.97 9.84 -10.58
N THR A 109 4.17 10.96 -9.90
CA THR A 109 5.07 11.02 -8.75
C THR A 109 4.29 10.68 -7.49
N LEU A 110 4.69 9.61 -6.82
CA LEU A 110 4.13 9.18 -5.54
C LEU A 110 4.99 9.70 -4.40
N THR A 111 4.36 10.07 -3.29
CA THR A 111 5.04 10.38 -2.02
C THR A 111 4.96 9.16 -1.13
N ILE A 112 6.10 8.49 -0.88
CA ILE A 112 6.13 7.17 -0.23
C ILE A 112 5.61 7.19 1.21
N ALA A 113 5.81 8.31 1.91
CA ALA A 113 5.30 8.49 3.27
C ALA A 113 3.77 8.32 3.38
N ASN A 114 3.01 8.53 2.29
CA ASN A 114 1.55 8.35 2.29
C ASN A 114 1.12 6.87 2.34
N TYR A 115 2.01 5.94 2.02
CA TYR A 115 1.74 4.49 1.97
C TYR A 115 2.52 3.71 3.04
N SER A 116 3.49 4.34 3.71
CA SER A 116 4.34 3.69 4.71
C SER A 116 3.53 3.20 5.92
N LEU A 117 3.53 1.89 6.12
CA LEU A 117 2.95 1.24 7.30
C LEU A 117 3.94 1.23 8.47
N TYR A 118 5.19 0.95 8.16
CA TYR A 118 6.32 0.90 9.08
C TYR A 118 7.47 1.75 8.54
N SER A 119 8.28 2.28 9.45
CA SER A 119 9.45 3.07 9.15
C SER A 119 10.54 2.89 10.21
N SER A 120 11.80 3.04 9.83
CA SER A 120 12.93 3.01 10.78
C SER A 120 12.86 4.09 11.87
N THR A 121 12.04 5.12 11.67
CA THR A 121 11.84 6.25 12.59
C THR A 121 10.49 6.23 13.33
N GLN A 122 9.69 5.16 13.21
CA GLN A 122 8.39 5.02 13.88
C GLN A 122 7.40 6.16 13.55
N THR A 123 7.33 6.50 12.26
CA THR A 123 6.44 7.51 11.69
C THR A 123 5.41 6.94 10.72
N GLY A 124 5.45 5.63 10.45
CA GLY A 124 4.51 4.93 9.59
C GLY A 124 3.15 4.77 10.26
N ILE A 125 2.15 4.39 9.46
CA ILE A 125 0.75 4.34 9.91
C ILE A 125 0.56 3.40 11.13
N LEU A 126 1.31 2.30 11.19
CA LEU A 126 1.15 1.26 12.22
C LEU A 126 2.16 1.35 13.37
N ASP A 127 3.32 1.94 13.14
CA ASP A 127 4.39 2.04 14.15
C ASP A 127 4.53 3.43 14.78
N LYS A 128 3.79 4.43 14.28
CA LYS A 128 3.66 5.71 14.95
C LYS A 128 2.96 5.56 16.29
N VAL A 129 3.65 5.98 17.35
CA VAL A 129 3.09 6.01 18.71
C VAL A 129 2.03 7.11 18.80
N SER A 130 0.85 6.74 19.30
CA SER A 130 -0.27 7.64 19.57
C SER A 130 -0.81 7.34 20.97
N GLY A 131 -0.60 8.24 21.92
CA GLY A 131 -0.88 7.97 23.34
C GLY A 131 0.20 7.08 23.94
N THR A 132 -0.17 5.90 24.44
CA THR A 132 0.75 4.99 25.16
C THR A 132 1.39 3.92 24.26
N ALA A 133 0.87 3.68 23.06
CA ALA A 133 1.35 2.64 22.16
C ALA A 133 1.18 3.02 20.68
N SER A 134 1.84 2.28 19.80
CA SER A 134 1.54 2.23 18.35
C SER A 134 0.59 1.06 18.07
N VAL A 135 -0.07 1.01 16.91
CA VAL A 135 -0.89 -0.15 16.52
C VAL A 135 -0.08 -1.45 16.52
N ASN A 136 1.20 -1.37 16.14
CA ASN A 136 2.15 -2.48 16.15
C ASN A 136 2.53 -2.96 17.55
N THR A 137 2.33 -2.14 18.59
CA THR A 137 2.80 -2.42 19.96
C THR A 137 1.69 -2.34 21.00
N ILE A 138 0.42 -2.34 20.60
CA ILE A 138 -0.71 -2.46 21.54
C ILE A 138 -0.55 -3.76 22.32
N ASP A 139 -0.62 -3.65 23.64
CA ASP A 139 -0.60 -4.75 24.59
C ASP A 139 -1.73 -4.57 25.61
N ILE A 140 -2.60 -5.57 25.72
CA ILE A 140 -3.76 -5.61 26.62
C ILE A 140 -3.60 -6.65 27.74
N SER A 141 -2.43 -7.29 27.87
CA SER A 141 -2.20 -8.36 28.87
C SER A 141 -2.36 -7.88 30.31
N ALA A 142 -2.07 -6.60 30.58
CA ALA A 142 -2.18 -5.98 31.90
C ALA A 142 -3.46 -5.13 32.09
N VAL A 143 -4.37 -5.15 31.12
CA VAL A 143 -5.63 -4.38 31.16
C VAL A 143 -6.65 -5.11 32.06
N ASP A 144 -7.26 -4.38 32.99
CA ASP A 144 -8.30 -4.88 33.88
C ASP A 144 -9.69 -4.29 33.54
N ASP A 145 -10.70 -4.61 34.35
CA ASP A 145 -12.08 -4.14 34.15
C ASP A 145 -12.33 -2.75 34.77
N SER A 146 -11.29 -2.05 35.25
CA SER A 146 -11.44 -0.70 35.80
C SER A 146 -11.84 0.31 34.71
N ALA A 147 -12.60 1.33 35.10
CA ALA A 147 -13.03 2.38 34.17
C ALA A 147 -11.86 3.10 33.48
N ALA A 148 -10.72 3.22 34.15
CA ALA A 148 -9.50 3.81 33.58
C ALA A 148 -8.95 2.93 32.45
N GLN A 149 -8.88 1.62 32.65
CA GLN A 149 -8.37 0.68 31.64
C GLN A 149 -9.35 0.49 30.47
N GLN A 150 -10.66 0.58 30.72
CA GLN A 150 -11.67 0.61 29.64
C GLN A 150 -11.50 1.84 28.73
N THR A 151 -11.12 3.00 29.30
CA THR A 151 -10.82 4.20 28.51
C THR A 151 -9.58 4.01 27.63
N ILE A 152 -8.57 3.27 28.12
CA ILE A 152 -7.38 2.92 27.33
C ILE A 152 -7.75 2.00 26.16
N LEU A 153 -8.59 0.98 26.37
CA LEU A 153 -9.10 0.12 25.29
C LEU A 153 -9.86 0.93 24.24
N ASP A 154 -10.69 1.89 24.65
CA ASP A 154 -11.37 2.81 23.72
C ASP A 154 -10.38 3.64 22.89
N GLY A 155 -9.29 4.09 23.52
CA GLY A 155 -8.18 4.74 22.82
C GLY A 155 -7.51 3.83 21.78
N TYR A 156 -7.25 2.57 22.12
CA TYR A 156 -6.68 1.58 21.19
C TYR A 156 -7.61 1.27 20.03
N ILE A 157 -8.92 1.10 20.28
CA ILE A 157 -9.92 0.89 19.22
C ILE A 157 -9.97 2.11 18.29
N ALA A 158 -9.97 3.33 18.83
CA ALA A 158 -9.94 4.55 18.03
C ALA A 158 -8.67 4.66 17.18
N GLN A 159 -7.52 4.31 17.76
CA GLN A 159 -6.23 4.29 17.06
C GLN A 159 -6.22 3.28 15.91
N VAL A 160 -6.69 2.04 16.14
CA VAL A 160 -6.80 1.03 15.07
C VAL A 160 -7.81 1.46 14.01
N THR A 161 -8.91 2.10 14.38
CA THR A 161 -9.90 2.65 13.43
C THR A 161 -9.27 3.72 12.53
N ALA A 162 -8.49 4.62 13.12
CA ALA A 162 -7.76 5.63 12.36
C ALA A 162 -6.76 4.98 11.39
N ALA A 163 -6.03 3.96 11.85
CA ALA A 163 -5.12 3.20 10.99
C ALA A 163 -5.86 2.51 9.83
N ILE A 164 -7.00 1.85 10.07
CA ILE A 164 -7.84 1.27 9.01
C ILE A 164 -8.16 2.31 7.94
N ASN A 165 -8.61 3.51 8.36
CA ASN A 165 -8.97 4.57 7.44
C ASN A 165 -7.76 5.09 6.65
N SER A 166 -6.60 5.24 7.29
CA SER A 166 -5.36 5.68 6.63
C SER A 166 -4.86 4.65 5.62
N VAL A 167 -4.82 3.36 5.99
CA VAL A 167 -4.39 2.29 5.08
C VAL A 167 -5.40 2.11 3.94
N ALA A 168 -6.70 2.20 4.21
CA ALA A 168 -7.74 2.15 3.17
C ALA A 168 -7.63 3.33 2.19
N SER A 169 -7.32 4.54 2.68
CA SER A 169 -7.09 5.71 1.84
C SER A 169 -5.86 5.53 0.94
N ALA A 170 -4.77 5.00 1.50
CA ALA A 170 -3.55 4.66 0.76
C ALA A 170 -3.83 3.61 -0.33
N ALA A 171 -4.59 2.56 -0.01
CA ALA A 171 -4.99 1.52 -0.96
C ALA A 171 -5.90 2.08 -2.07
N ALA A 172 -6.86 2.95 -1.73
CA ALA A 172 -7.74 3.59 -2.71
C ALA A 172 -6.96 4.47 -3.70
N ASP A 173 -5.97 5.22 -3.21
CA ASP A 173 -5.10 6.04 -4.06
C ASP A 173 -4.26 5.16 -5.01
N LEU A 174 -3.62 4.10 -4.51
CA LEU A 174 -2.93 3.14 -5.38
C LEU A 174 -3.86 2.44 -6.37
N GLY A 175 -5.12 2.17 -6.00
CA GLY A 175 -6.14 1.66 -6.90
C GLY A 175 -6.44 2.63 -8.06
N ALA A 176 -6.53 3.93 -7.78
CA ALA A 176 -6.70 4.95 -8.81
C ALA A 176 -5.46 5.07 -9.72
N VAL A 177 -4.26 5.00 -9.14
CA VAL A 177 -2.99 4.98 -9.89
C VAL A 177 -2.92 3.75 -10.81
N LYS A 178 -3.29 2.57 -10.31
CA LYS A 178 -3.35 1.32 -11.08
C LYS A 178 -4.29 1.45 -12.28
N ASN A 179 -5.50 1.97 -12.08
CA ASN A 179 -6.46 2.21 -13.17
C ASN A 179 -5.88 3.14 -14.23
N ARG A 180 -5.25 4.25 -13.81
CA ARG A 180 -4.61 5.19 -14.73
C ARG A 180 -3.48 4.53 -15.52
N ILE A 181 -2.64 3.69 -14.91
CA ILE A 181 -1.59 2.94 -15.62
C ILE A 181 -2.21 1.98 -16.63
N SER A 182 -3.30 1.29 -16.28
CA SER A 182 -4.02 0.37 -17.19
C SER A 182 -4.52 1.10 -18.44
N THR A 183 -5.25 2.21 -18.27
CA THR A 183 -5.76 3.00 -19.41
C THR A 183 -4.62 3.49 -20.31
N ASN A 184 -3.50 3.90 -19.74
CA ASN A 184 -2.36 4.35 -20.53
C ASN A 184 -1.63 3.19 -21.23
N THR A 185 -1.61 2.00 -20.64
CA THR A 185 -1.06 0.80 -21.26
C THR A 185 -1.88 0.41 -22.50
N GLU A 186 -3.21 0.45 -22.40
CA GLU A 186 -4.11 0.22 -23.54
C GLU A 186 -3.93 1.26 -24.66
N PHE A 187 -3.78 2.53 -24.30
CA PHE A 187 -3.51 3.60 -25.26
C PHE A 187 -2.19 3.38 -26.00
N VAL A 188 -1.10 3.09 -25.28
CA VAL A 188 0.22 2.83 -25.89
C VAL A 188 0.17 1.59 -26.77
N LYS A 189 -0.53 0.53 -26.35
CA LYS A 189 -0.77 -0.66 -27.18
C LYS A 189 -1.47 -0.31 -28.49
N THR A 190 -2.57 0.43 -28.42
CA THR A 190 -3.32 0.87 -29.59
C THR A 190 -2.47 1.71 -30.55
N LEU A 191 -1.62 2.58 -30.00
CA LEU A 191 -0.70 3.38 -30.80
C LEU A 191 0.38 2.52 -31.48
N MET A 192 0.95 1.52 -30.79
CA MET A 192 1.88 0.56 -31.39
C MET A 192 1.23 -0.17 -32.57
N ASP A 193 0.04 -0.74 -32.36
CA ASP A 193 -0.69 -1.48 -33.40
C ASP A 193 -1.06 -0.58 -34.60
N SER A 194 -1.28 0.72 -34.39
CA SER A 194 -1.50 1.68 -35.48
C SER A 194 -0.21 2.04 -36.22
N VAL A 195 0.90 2.21 -35.51
CA VAL A 195 2.21 2.49 -36.12
C VAL A 195 2.67 1.31 -36.95
N ASP A 196 2.53 0.08 -36.44
CA ASP A 196 2.92 -1.14 -37.16
C ASP A 196 2.13 -1.31 -38.46
N ARG A 197 0.82 -1.04 -38.44
CA ARG A 197 0.00 -1.01 -39.66
C ARG A 197 0.43 0.09 -40.63
N GLY A 198 0.74 1.29 -40.12
CA GLY A 198 1.20 2.40 -40.95
C GLY A 198 2.55 2.13 -41.61
N VAL A 199 3.51 1.57 -40.87
CA VAL A 199 4.82 1.16 -41.41
C VAL A 199 4.64 0.05 -42.43
N GLY A 200 3.80 -0.95 -42.16
CA GLY A 200 3.48 -2.02 -43.12
C GLY A 200 2.94 -1.48 -44.44
N GLN A 201 2.01 -0.51 -44.40
CA GLN A 201 1.48 0.13 -45.60
C GLN A 201 2.54 0.93 -46.39
N LEU A 202 3.48 1.58 -45.70
CA LEU A 202 4.56 2.32 -46.36
C LEU A 202 5.60 1.38 -46.99
N VAL A 203 5.88 0.24 -46.37
CA VAL A 203 6.76 -0.79 -46.93
C VAL A 203 6.09 -1.47 -48.15
N ASP A 204 4.80 -1.80 -48.06
CA ASP A 204 4.04 -2.34 -49.20
C ASP A 204 3.96 -1.35 -50.36
N ALA A 205 3.91 -0.04 -50.07
CA ALA A 205 3.91 1.01 -51.08
C ALA A 205 5.27 1.24 -51.75
N ASP A 206 6.38 1.05 -51.02
CA ASP A 206 7.76 1.18 -51.54
C ASP A 206 8.23 -0.08 -52.29
N MET A 207 7.52 -1.19 -52.14
CA MET A 207 7.83 -2.48 -52.78
C MET A 207 7.18 -2.66 -54.17
N ASN A 208 6.41 -1.68 -54.66
CA ASN A 208 5.79 -1.64 -56.00
C ASN A 208 6.44 -0.56 -56.89
#